data_AF-A0A3P8Z4Q4-F1
#
_entry.id   AF-A0A3P8Z4Q4-F1
#
_cell.length_a   1.000
_cell.length_b   1.000
_cell.length_c   1.000
_cell.angle_alpha   90.00
_cell.angle_beta   90.00
_cell.angle_gamma   90.00
#
_symmetry.space_group_name_H-M   'P 1'
#
loop_
_entity.id
_entity.type
_entity.pdbx_description
1 polymer ?
#
loop_
_entity_poly.entity_id
_entity_poly.type
_entity_poly.pdbx_seq_one_letter_code
_entity_poly.pdbx_strand_id
1 'polypeptide(L)'
;RQGGENINGTEATLKENDLATKYEKVHNFKVHTFRGPHWCEYCANFMWGLIAQGVKCADCGLNVHKQCSKMVPNDCKPDLKHVKKVYSCDLTTLVKAHNSKRPMVVDMCIQEIESRGVQSEGLYRISGFSDLIEDVKLAFDRDGEKADISVNVYEDINIITGALKLYFRDLPIPLITYDAYPRFMEAAKISDPDKRLEAHHEALKLLPPAHCETLRYLMAHLKRVIQNEKDNLMNAENLGIVFGPTLMRAPDLDAMTALNDIRYQRQVVETLIKNEDILF
;
A
#
# COMPACT_ATOMS: atom_id res chain seq x y z
N ARG A 1 24.18 55.60 -33.52
CA ARG A 1 24.71 54.36 -32.91
C ARG A 1 24.73 54.61 -31.40
N GLN A 2 23.96 53.98 -30.52
CA GLN A 2 22.93 52.94 -30.57
C GLN A 2 22.02 53.23 -29.34
N GLY A 3 20.71 53.16 -29.52
CA GLY A 3 19.73 53.15 -28.42
C GLY A 3 19.71 51.79 -27.72
N GLY A 4 19.24 51.79 -26.47
CA GLY A 4 19.07 50.57 -25.66
C GLY A 4 17.87 49.72 -26.07
N GLU A 5 17.79 48.52 -25.49
CA GLU A 5 16.58 47.90 -24.93
C GLU A 5 16.86 46.45 -24.47
N ASN A 6 16.26 46.12 -23.33
CA ASN A 6 15.69 44.83 -22.95
C ASN A 6 16.58 43.61 -22.64
N ILE A 7 16.84 43.49 -21.34
CA ILE A 7 16.65 42.28 -20.51
C ILE A 7 15.72 41.22 -21.14
N ASN A 8 16.31 40.21 -21.77
CA ASN A 8 15.64 38.96 -22.10
C ASN A 8 15.70 38.03 -20.88
N GLY A 9 14.63 38.06 -20.09
CA GLY A 9 14.19 36.88 -19.36
C GLY A 9 13.44 35.97 -20.34
N THR A 10 13.96 34.77 -20.55
CA THR A 10 13.21 33.64 -21.12
C THR A 10 13.73 32.37 -20.47
N GLU A 11 12.98 31.96 -19.44
CA GLU A 11 12.52 30.60 -19.26
C GLU A 11 13.57 29.50 -19.33
N ALA A 12 14.28 29.33 -18.21
CA ALA A 12 14.62 28.00 -17.73
C ALA A 12 13.30 27.28 -17.34
N THR A 13 12.54 26.79 -18.33
CA THR A 13 11.56 25.73 -18.07
C THR A 13 12.33 24.47 -17.76
N LEU A 14 12.52 24.25 -16.46
CA LEU A 14 12.85 22.98 -15.85
C LEU A 14 12.03 21.89 -16.53
N LYS A 15 12.70 20.94 -17.20
CA LYS A 15 12.10 19.66 -17.57
C LYS A 15 11.90 18.83 -16.29
N GLU A 16 10.99 19.25 -15.45
CA GLU A 16 10.33 18.38 -14.47
C GLU A 16 9.26 17.61 -15.23
N ASN A 17 9.58 16.47 -15.85
CA ASN A 17 8.57 15.46 -16.20
C ASN A 17 9.08 14.09 -16.70
N ASP A 18 10.38 13.78 -16.67
CA ASP A 18 10.88 12.49 -17.22
C ASP A 18 11.48 11.52 -16.19
N LEU A 19 11.11 11.65 -14.90
CA LEU A 19 11.46 10.68 -13.86
C LEU A 19 10.23 9.97 -13.26
N ALA A 20 9.16 9.85 -14.05
CA ALA A 20 8.23 8.75 -13.81
C ALA A 20 9.00 7.45 -14.08
N THR A 21 9.72 6.95 -13.08
CA THR A 21 10.33 5.61 -13.08
C THR A 21 9.27 4.68 -13.64
N LYS A 22 9.50 4.15 -14.85
CA LYS A 22 8.55 3.29 -15.57
C LYS A 22 8.35 2.05 -14.72
N TYR A 23 7.43 2.14 -13.77
CA TYR A 23 7.23 1.10 -12.78
C TYR A 23 6.51 -0.06 -13.47
N GLU A 24 7.24 -1.17 -13.60
CA GLU A 24 6.75 -2.42 -14.14
C GLU A 24 5.67 -2.99 -13.23
N LYS A 25 4.46 -3.13 -13.76
CA LYS A 25 3.34 -3.79 -13.08
C LYS A 25 2.95 -5.04 -13.85
N VAL A 26 3.10 -6.18 -13.18
CA VAL A 26 2.65 -7.48 -13.70
C VAL A 26 1.12 -7.49 -13.83
N HIS A 27 0.63 -8.09 -14.91
CA HIS A 27 -0.80 -8.26 -15.14
C HIS A 27 -1.41 -9.34 -14.24
N ASN A 28 -2.57 -9.05 -13.64
CA ASN A 28 -3.34 -9.99 -12.81
C ASN A 28 -4.28 -10.85 -13.67
N PHE A 29 -3.72 -11.76 -14.47
CA PHE A 29 -4.50 -12.61 -15.38
C PHE A 29 -5.31 -13.67 -14.63
N LYS A 30 -6.62 -13.72 -14.91
CA LYS A 30 -7.54 -14.76 -14.43
C LYS A 30 -8.16 -15.51 -15.61
N VAL A 31 -8.36 -16.81 -15.45
CA VAL A 31 -9.07 -17.61 -16.46
C VAL A 31 -10.46 -17.02 -16.69
N HIS A 32 -10.82 -16.83 -17.95
CA HIS A 32 -12.04 -16.16 -18.34
C HIS A 32 -12.77 -16.89 -19.46
N THR A 33 -14.09 -17.00 -19.33
CA THR A 33 -14.98 -17.49 -20.39
C THR A 33 -15.59 -16.31 -21.12
N PHE A 34 -15.21 -16.13 -22.38
CA PHE A 34 -15.67 -15.05 -23.23
C PHE A 34 -17.03 -15.38 -23.86
N ARG A 35 -17.94 -14.40 -23.84
CA ARG A 35 -19.26 -14.54 -24.47
C ARG A 35 -19.16 -14.13 -25.95
N GLY A 36 -19.10 -15.11 -26.84
CA GLY A 36 -18.99 -14.89 -28.28
C GLY A 36 -17.54 -14.87 -28.80
N PRO A 37 -17.34 -14.70 -30.11
CA PRO A 37 -16.02 -14.69 -30.74
C PRO A 37 -15.10 -13.61 -30.15
N HIS A 38 -13.92 -13.98 -29.66
CA HIS A 38 -12.92 -13.06 -29.12
C HIS A 38 -11.51 -13.38 -29.65
N TRP A 39 -10.69 -12.35 -29.80
CA TRP A 39 -9.31 -12.45 -30.29
C TRP A 39 -8.32 -12.04 -29.21
N CYS A 40 -7.16 -12.67 -29.21
CA CYS A 40 -6.07 -12.37 -28.30
C CYS A 40 -5.44 -11.03 -28.67
N GLU A 41 -5.36 -10.11 -27.72
CA GLU A 41 -4.81 -8.77 -27.94
C GLU A 41 -3.28 -8.76 -28.08
N TYR A 42 -2.61 -9.87 -27.78
CA TYR A 42 -1.15 -10.02 -27.94
C TYR A 42 -0.75 -10.55 -29.33
N CYS A 43 -1.32 -11.68 -29.76
CA CYS A 43 -0.95 -12.33 -31.03
C CYS A 43 -1.95 -12.10 -32.16
N ALA A 44 -3.04 -11.35 -31.90
CA ALA A 44 -4.15 -11.09 -32.81
C ALA A 44 -4.90 -12.34 -33.34
N ASN A 45 -4.62 -13.53 -32.82
CA ASN A 45 -5.29 -14.78 -33.22
C ASN A 45 -6.56 -15.05 -32.40
N PHE A 46 -7.48 -15.80 -33.00
CA PHE A 46 -8.75 -16.19 -32.38
C PHE A 46 -8.54 -17.04 -31.11
N MET A 47 -9.36 -16.83 -30.09
CA MET A 47 -9.37 -17.63 -28.86
C MET A 47 -10.40 -18.76 -28.96
N TRP A 48 -9.92 -19.96 -29.30
CA TRP A 48 -10.76 -21.14 -29.53
C TRP A 48 -11.38 -21.70 -28.23
N GLY A 49 -12.61 -22.22 -28.33
CA GLY A 49 -13.28 -22.97 -27.27
C GLY A 49 -14.63 -22.38 -26.84
N LEU A 50 -15.43 -23.20 -26.14
CA LEU A 50 -16.74 -22.79 -25.61
C LEU A 50 -16.66 -22.17 -24.22
N ILE A 51 -15.64 -22.55 -23.44
CA ILE A 51 -15.38 -22.07 -22.08
C ILE A 51 -13.88 -21.89 -21.88
N ALA A 52 -13.49 -21.00 -20.95
CA ALA A 52 -12.11 -20.77 -20.56
C ALA A 52 -11.14 -20.59 -21.75
N GLN A 53 -11.57 -19.85 -22.78
CA GLN A 53 -10.84 -19.70 -24.04
C GLN A 53 -9.49 -18.98 -23.86
N GLY A 54 -9.37 -18.20 -22.79
CA GLY A 54 -8.16 -17.45 -22.48
C GLY A 54 -8.17 -16.92 -21.07
N VAL A 55 -7.38 -15.87 -20.86
CA VAL A 55 -7.29 -15.16 -19.61
C VAL A 55 -7.60 -13.68 -19.82
N LYS A 56 -8.20 -13.07 -18.81
CA LYS A 56 -8.47 -11.64 -18.74
C LYS A 56 -7.75 -11.06 -17.53
N CYS A 57 -7.00 -9.98 -17.74
CA CYS A 57 -6.41 -9.23 -16.64
C CYS A 57 -7.52 -8.58 -15.83
N ALA A 58 -7.58 -8.87 -14.52
CA ALA A 58 -8.57 -8.31 -13.61
C ALA A 58 -8.36 -6.80 -13.37
N ASP A 59 -7.15 -6.29 -13.62
CA ASP A 59 -6.79 -4.91 -13.32
C ASP A 59 -7.04 -3.97 -14.52
N CYS A 60 -6.59 -4.36 -15.72
CA CYS A 60 -6.66 -3.51 -16.93
C CYS A 60 -7.66 -4.02 -17.99
N GLY A 61 -8.19 -5.23 -17.84
CA GLY A 61 -9.14 -5.81 -18.78
C GLY A 61 -8.53 -6.46 -20.03
N LEU A 62 -7.20 -6.48 -20.17
CA LEU A 62 -6.47 -7.10 -21.29
C LEU A 62 -6.82 -8.58 -21.45
N ASN A 63 -7.19 -9.00 -22.65
CA ASN A 63 -7.64 -10.35 -22.97
C ASN A 63 -6.62 -11.06 -23.88
N VAL A 64 -6.07 -12.16 -23.42
CA VAL A 64 -5.03 -12.91 -24.16
C VAL A 64 -5.19 -14.41 -23.98
N HIS A 65 -4.56 -15.21 -24.84
CA HIS A 65 -4.43 -16.65 -24.60
C HIS A 65 -3.64 -16.91 -23.30
N LYS A 66 -3.88 -18.06 -22.67
CA LYS A 66 -3.14 -18.51 -21.48
C LYS A 66 -1.62 -18.63 -21.72
N GLN A 67 -1.20 -18.94 -22.94
CA GLN A 67 0.21 -19.00 -23.32
C GLN A 67 0.77 -17.59 -23.56
N CYS A 68 0.02 -16.74 -24.28
CA CYS A 68 0.41 -15.36 -24.54
C CYS A 68 0.56 -14.55 -23.25
N SER A 69 -0.23 -14.84 -22.22
CA SER A 69 -0.15 -14.15 -20.92
C SER A 69 1.22 -14.24 -20.25
N LYS A 70 2.04 -15.23 -20.60
CA LYS A 70 3.41 -15.39 -20.09
C LYS A 70 4.44 -14.53 -20.86
N MET A 71 4.03 -14.00 -22.02
CA MET A 71 4.88 -13.22 -22.93
C MET A 71 4.51 -11.73 -22.91
N VAL A 72 3.34 -11.38 -22.37
CA VAL A 72 2.89 -9.99 -22.24
C VAL A 72 3.84 -9.24 -21.30
N PRO A 73 4.35 -8.06 -21.68
CA PRO A 73 5.20 -7.22 -20.83
C PRO A 73 4.53 -6.81 -19.50
N ASN A 74 5.33 -6.48 -18.49
CA ASN A 74 4.85 -6.01 -17.20
C ASN A 74 4.48 -4.51 -17.23
N ASP A 75 3.62 -4.11 -18.15
CA ASP A 75 3.22 -2.73 -18.40
C ASP A 75 1.74 -2.47 -18.06
N CYS A 76 1.16 -3.26 -17.16
CA CYS A 76 -0.24 -3.17 -16.80
C CYS A 76 -0.63 -1.74 -16.37
N LYS A 77 -1.67 -1.20 -17.04
CA LYS A 77 -2.34 0.06 -16.73
C LYS A 77 -3.76 -0.23 -16.25
N PRO A 78 -3.97 -0.34 -14.93
CA PRO A 78 -5.29 -0.61 -14.37
C PRO A 78 -6.35 0.42 -14.79
N ASP A 79 -7.59 -0.03 -15.01
CA ASP A 79 -8.75 0.83 -15.31
C ASP A 79 -9.81 0.66 -14.21
N LEU A 80 -10.34 1.77 -13.70
CA LEU A 80 -11.40 1.81 -12.69
C LEU A 80 -12.65 0.99 -13.10
N LYS A 81 -12.91 0.80 -14.40
CA LYS A 81 -14.01 -0.07 -14.88
C LYS A 81 -13.85 -1.53 -14.46
N HIS A 82 -12.63 -1.96 -14.16
CA HIS A 82 -12.29 -3.33 -13.80
C HIS A 82 -11.93 -3.48 -12.31
N VAL A 83 -11.48 -2.40 -11.66
CA VAL A 83 -11.22 -2.35 -10.22
C VAL A 83 -12.52 -2.09 -9.45
N LYS A 84 -13.20 -3.16 -9.04
CA LYS A 84 -14.55 -3.09 -8.43
C LYS A 84 -14.58 -2.92 -6.90
N LYS A 85 -13.43 -3.01 -6.24
CA LYS A 85 -13.30 -2.99 -4.77
C LYS A 85 -12.03 -2.25 -4.39
N VAL A 86 -12.06 -1.66 -3.20
CA VAL A 86 -10.94 -0.93 -2.61
C VAL A 86 -10.15 -1.87 -1.70
N TYR A 87 -10.83 -2.58 -0.80
CA TYR A 87 -10.22 -3.63 0.03
C TYR A 87 -9.89 -4.86 -0.81
N SER A 88 -8.84 -5.56 -0.40
CA SER A 88 -8.29 -6.73 -1.11
C SER A 88 -7.84 -6.46 -2.55
N CYS A 89 -7.79 -5.21 -2.99
CA CYS A 89 -7.13 -4.80 -4.22
C CYS A 89 -5.61 -4.72 -3.98
N ASP A 90 -4.82 -5.09 -4.99
CA ASP A 90 -3.38 -4.84 -4.94
C ASP A 90 -3.11 -3.34 -4.78
N LEU A 91 -2.22 -2.98 -3.85
CA LEU A 91 -1.94 -1.60 -3.49
C LEU A 91 -1.52 -0.79 -4.73
N THR A 92 -0.64 -1.36 -5.55
CA THR A 92 -0.16 -0.67 -6.75
C THR A 92 -1.23 -0.60 -7.84
N THR A 93 -2.11 -1.61 -7.95
CA THR A 93 -3.30 -1.54 -8.82
C THR A 93 -4.18 -0.36 -8.44
N LEU A 94 -4.54 -0.26 -7.17
CA LEU A 94 -5.48 0.75 -6.67
C LEU A 94 -4.92 2.16 -6.88
N VAL A 95 -3.68 2.41 -6.47
CA VAL A 95 -3.02 3.72 -6.60
C VAL A 95 -2.92 4.15 -8.07
N LYS A 96 -2.54 3.24 -8.98
CA LYS A 96 -2.49 3.53 -10.41
C LYS A 96 -3.87 3.78 -11.02
N ALA A 97 -4.89 2.99 -10.65
CA ALA A 97 -6.24 3.13 -11.19
C ALA A 97 -6.88 4.48 -10.79
N HIS A 98 -6.65 4.92 -9.55
CA HIS A 98 -7.15 6.18 -9.03
C HIS A 98 -6.24 7.38 -9.34
N ASN A 99 -5.09 7.18 -9.98
CA ASN A 99 -4.08 8.21 -10.22
C ASN A 99 -3.73 9.01 -8.95
N SER A 100 -3.61 8.29 -7.82
CA SER A 100 -3.27 8.87 -6.52
C SER A 100 -1.83 8.54 -6.14
N LYS A 101 -1.34 9.11 -5.03
CA LYS A 101 -0.02 8.74 -4.46
C LYS A 101 -0.11 7.52 -3.53
N ARG A 102 -1.27 7.35 -2.89
CA ARG A 102 -1.58 6.31 -1.90
C ARG A 102 -3.10 6.06 -1.86
N PRO A 103 -3.58 5.00 -1.21
CA PRO A 103 -5.01 4.67 -1.14
C PRO A 103 -5.82 5.70 -0.36
N MET A 104 -7.03 6.00 -0.84
CA MET A 104 -7.98 6.88 -0.13
C MET A 104 -8.33 6.36 1.27
N VAL A 105 -8.39 5.05 1.48
CA VAL A 105 -8.64 4.46 2.81
C VAL A 105 -7.57 4.88 3.80
N VAL A 106 -6.30 4.90 3.38
CA VAL A 106 -5.19 5.28 4.24
C VAL A 106 -5.28 6.76 4.58
N ASP A 107 -5.55 7.61 3.59
CA ASP A 107 -5.70 9.05 3.80
C ASP A 107 -6.87 9.40 4.71
N MET A 108 -8.06 8.91 4.38
CA MET A 108 -9.28 9.26 5.10
C MET A 108 -9.25 8.72 6.53
N CYS A 109 -8.84 7.46 6.74
CA CYS A 109 -8.75 6.91 8.09
C CYS A 109 -7.71 7.65 8.94
N ILE A 110 -6.51 7.93 8.40
CA ILE A 110 -5.48 8.66 9.15
C ILE A 110 -5.96 10.07 9.49
N GLN A 111 -6.57 10.77 8.54
CA GLN A 111 -7.12 12.11 8.78
C GLN A 111 -8.18 12.10 9.89
N GLU A 112 -9.10 11.13 9.85
CA GLU A 112 -10.15 11.01 10.87
C GLU A 112 -9.53 10.67 12.25
N ILE A 113 -8.59 9.73 12.31
CA ILE A 113 -7.87 9.36 13.55
C ILE A 113 -7.08 10.55 14.11
N GLU A 114 -6.43 11.33 13.25
CA GLU A 114 -5.70 12.52 13.69
C GLU A 114 -6.61 13.62 14.19
N SER A 115 -7.81 13.76 13.62
CA SER A 115 -8.75 14.81 13.98
C SER A 115 -9.36 14.65 15.38
N ARG A 116 -9.55 13.41 15.86
CA ARG A 116 -10.29 13.16 17.11
C ARG A 116 -9.76 12.01 17.97
N GLY A 117 -8.81 11.23 17.48
CA GLY A 117 -8.40 9.95 18.05
C GLY A 117 -7.05 9.92 18.74
N VAL A 118 -6.15 10.86 18.46
CA VAL A 118 -4.72 10.75 18.83
C VAL A 118 -4.49 10.59 20.32
N GLN A 119 -5.35 11.18 21.16
CA GLN A 119 -5.25 11.10 22.63
C GLN A 119 -6.03 9.91 23.23
N SER A 120 -6.76 9.13 22.41
CA SER A 120 -7.53 7.99 22.90
C SER A 120 -6.62 6.92 23.51
N GLU A 121 -6.90 6.52 24.74
CA GLU A 121 -6.15 5.46 25.43
C GLU A 121 -6.12 4.17 24.60
N GLY A 122 -4.93 3.58 24.46
CA GLY A 122 -4.75 2.32 23.75
C GLY A 122 -5.03 2.39 22.25
N LEU A 123 -4.91 3.56 21.61
CA LEU A 123 -5.13 3.75 20.17
C LEU A 123 -4.42 2.66 19.35
N TYR A 124 -5.10 2.06 18.36
CA TYR A 124 -4.68 0.87 17.60
C TYR A 124 -4.58 -0.45 18.36
N ARG A 125 -4.33 -0.46 19.67
CA ARG A 125 -4.33 -1.67 20.50
C ARG A 125 -5.75 -2.14 20.81
N ILE A 126 -6.61 -1.21 21.23
CA ILE A 126 -8.02 -1.48 21.49
C ILE A 126 -8.73 -1.73 20.16
N SER A 127 -9.66 -2.69 20.14
CA SER A 127 -10.44 -3.04 18.96
C SER A 127 -11.86 -2.53 19.11
N GLY A 128 -12.36 -1.84 18.08
CA GLY A 128 -13.78 -1.53 17.97
C GLY A 128 -14.59 -2.78 17.60
N PHE A 129 -15.91 -2.63 17.50
CA PHE A 129 -16.81 -3.72 17.12
C PHE A 129 -16.51 -4.22 15.70
N SER A 130 -16.29 -5.53 15.56
CA SER A 130 -15.91 -6.14 14.28
C SER A 130 -16.93 -5.92 13.16
N ASP A 131 -18.22 -5.95 13.48
CA ASP A 131 -19.29 -5.70 12.50
C ASP A 131 -19.24 -4.28 11.94
N LEU A 132 -18.92 -3.28 12.77
CA LEU A 132 -18.79 -1.88 12.33
C LEU A 132 -17.47 -1.64 11.58
N ILE A 133 -16.42 -2.38 11.89
CA ILE A 133 -15.17 -2.36 11.11
C ILE A 133 -15.41 -2.89 9.69
N GLU A 134 -16.16 -3.99 9.56
CA GLU A 134 -16.55 -4.51 8.25
C GLU A 134 -17.50 -3.56 7.52
N ASP A 135 -18.39 -2.87 8.24
CA ASP A 135 -19.25 -1.84 7.65
C ASP A 135 -18.45 -0.68 7.03
N VAL A 136 -17.43 -0.16 7.72
CA VAL A 136 -16.52 0.86 7.16
C VAL A 136 -15.84 0.35 5.89
N LYS A 137 -15.37 -0.90 5.89
CA LYS A 137 -14.78 -1.53 4.69
C LYS A 137 -15.77 -1.59 3.54
N LEU A 138 -17.02 -1.99 3.79
CA LEU A 138 -18.07 -2.04 2.78
C LEU A 138 -18.42 -0.64 2.27
N ALA A 139 -18.37 0.39 3.12
CA ALA A 139 -18.55 1.78 2.71
C ALA A 139 -17.46 2.22 1.74
N PHE A 140 -16.18 1.92 2.01
CA PHE A 140 -15.09 2.20 1.08
C PHE A 140 -15.20 1.41 -0.23
N ASP A 141 -15.53 0.12 -0.17
CA ASP A 141 -15.70 -0.71 -1.37
C ASP A 141 -16.82 -0.21 -2.29
N ARG A 142 -17.87 0.39 -1.71
CA ARG A 142 -19.03 0.91 -2.45
C ARG A 142 -18.86 2.35 -2.91
N ASP A 143 -18.43 3.23 -2.02
CA ASP A 143 -18.49 4.69 -2.19
C ASP A 143 -17.11 5.32 -2.44
N GLY A 144 -16.02 4.57 -2.22
CA GLY A 144 -14.65 5.05 -2.42
C GLY A 144 -14.34 6.29 -1.58
N GLU A 145 -13.88 7.36 -2.22
CA GLU A 145 -13.58 8.66 -1.57
C GLU A 145 -14.80 9.36 -0.96
N LYS A 146 -16.02 8.90 -1.28
CA LYS A 146 -17.27 9.44 -0.73
C LYS A 146 -17.79 8.69 0.49
N ALA A 147 -17.06 7.68 0.96
CA ALA A 147 -17.44 6.95 2.16
C ALA A 147 -17.47 7.89 3.38
N ASP A 148 -18.59 7.90 4.12
CA ASP A 148 -18.72 8.67 5.36
C ASP A 148 -18.17 7.85 6.53
N ILE A 149 -17.02 8.26 7.05
CA ILE A 149 -16.37 7.66 8.22
C ILE A 149 -16.35 8.61 9.43
N SER A 150 -17.17 9.65 9.40
CA SER A 150 -17.18 10.71 10.40
C SER A 150 -17.67 10.20 11.76
N VAL A 151 -17.38 10.98 12.80
CA VAL A 151 -17.86 10.76 14.18
C VAL A 151 -19.39 10.59 14.29
N ASN A 152 -20.18 11.15 13.37
CA ASN A 152 -21.64 11.02 13.38
C ASN A 152 -22.11 9.61 13.00
N VAL A 153 -21.31 8.89 12.22
CA VAL A 153 -21.60 7.52 11.78
C VAL A 153 -20.88 6.53 12.70
N TYR A 154 -19.61 6.78 13.00
CA TYR A 154 -18.78 5.91 13.83
C TYR A 154 -18.15 6.69 14.99
N GLU A 155 -18.89 6.77 16.11
CA GLU A 155 -18.44 7.49 17.31
C GLU A 155 -17.12 6.92 17.86
N ASP A 156 -17.02 5.59 17.98
CA ASP A 156 -15.83 4.91 18.48
C ASP A 156 -14.69 4.93 17.44
N ILE A 157 -13.60 5.64 17.76
CA ILE A 157 -12.44 5.72 16.87
C ILE A 157 -11.72 4.37 16.69
N ASN A 158 -11.92 3.41 17.60
CA ASN A 158 -11.34 2.08 17.46
C ASN A 158 -11.94 1.30 16.28
N ILE A 159 -13.09 1.73 15.77
CA ILE A 159 -13.66 1.25 14.51
C ILE A 159 -12.78 1.70 13.34
N ILE A 160 -12.40 2.99 13.29
CA ILE A 160 -11.59 3.55 12.21
C ILE A 160 -10.15 3.01 12.24
N THR A 161 -9.54 2.91 13.43
CA THR A 161 -8.23 2.26 13.55
C THR A 161 -8.30 0.77 13.17
N GLY A 162 -9.40 0.10 13.52
CA GLY A 162 -9.72 -1.27 13.10
C GLY A 162 -9.80 -1.41 11.59
N ALA A 163 -10.53 -0.52 10.92
CA ALA A 163 -10.70 -0.51 9.47
C ALA A 163 -9.39 -0.25 8.73
N LEU A 164 -8.54 0.66 9.23
CA LEU A 164 -7.21 0.90 8.68
C LEU A 164 -6.29 -0.34 8.83
N LYS A 165 -6.28 -0.97 10.01
CA LYS A 165 -5.54 -2.24 10.21
C LYS A 165 -6.05 -3.35 9.28
N LEU A 166 -7.37 -3.46 9.14
CA LEU A 166 -8.00 -4.43 8.23
C LEU A 166 -7.60 -4.18 6.78
N TYR A 167 -7.51 -2.92 6.35
CA TYR A 167 -7.09 -2.58 4.99
C TYR A 167 -5.71 -3.16 4.65
N PHE A 168 -4.72 -2.93 5.51
CA PHE A 168 -3.37 -3.50 5.31
C PHE A 168 -3.36 -5.02 5.38
N ARG A 169 -4.16 -5.62 6.28
CA ARG A 169 -4.27 -7.07 6.41
C ARG A 169 -4.90 -7.72 5.17
N ASP A 170 -5.83 -7.04 4.51
CA ASP A 170 -6.55 -7.56 3.35
C ASP A 170 -5.77 -7.40 2.04
N LEU A 171 -4.66 -6.63 2.02
CA LEU A 171 -3.85 -6.47 0.81
C LEU A 171 -3.37 -7.84 0.28
N PRO A 172 -3.45 -8.13 -1.03
CA PRO A 172 -2.91 -9.37 -1.58
C PRO A 172 -1.41 -9.52 -1.33
N ILE A 173 -0.66 -8.43 -1.51
CA ILE A 173 0.77 -8.32 -1.18
C ILE A 173 0.87 -7.40 0.05
N PRO A 174 1.50 -7.84 1.16
CA PRO A 174 1.64 -7.01 2.36
C PRO A 174 2.37 -5.69 2.06
N LEU A 175 2.14 -4.67 2.91
CA LEU A 175 2.72 -3.35 2.72
C LEU A 175 4.25 -3.41 2.64
N ILE A 176 4.89 -4.16 3.54
CA ILE A 176 6.26 -4.62 3.36
C ILE A 176 6.19 -5.91 2.53
N THR A 177 6.59 -5.83 1.26
CA THR A 177 6.39 -6.90 0.28
C THR A 177 7.16 -8.17 0.63
N TYR A 178 6.73 -9.31 0.10
CA TYR A 178 7.43 -10.59 0.26
C TYR A 178 8.88 -10.52 -0.25
N ASP A 179 9.14 -9.78 -1.32
CA ASP A 179 10.49 -9.62 -1.89
C ASP A 179 11.40 -8.80 -0.98
N ALA A 180 10.88 -7.77 -0.32
CA ALA A 180 11.64 -6.92 0.59
C ALA A 180 11.77 -7.53 2.00
N TYR A 181 10.84 -8.40 2.40
CA TYR A 181 10.74 -8.97 3.74
C TYR A 181 12.09 -9.52 4.26
N PRO A 182 12.84 -10.39 3.55
CA PRO A 182 14.10 -10.93 4.06
C PRO A 182 15.10 -9.84 4.47
N ARG A 183 15.16 -8.73 3.73
CA ARG A 183 16.07 -7.62 4.01
C ARG A 183 15.68 -6.83 5.26
N PHE A 184 14.38 -6.62 5.49
CA PHE A 184 13.91 -6.04 6.74
C PHE A 184 14.26 -6.92 7.95
N MET A 185 14.12 -8.24 7.80
CA MET A 185 14.43 -9.20 8.88
C MET A 185 15.94 -9.29 9.15
N GLU A 186 16.77 -9.26 8.09
CA GLU A 186 18.23 -9.19 8.21
C GLU A 186 18.67 -7.91 8.93
N ALA A 187 18.11 -6.75 8.55
CA ALA A 187 18.39 -5.47 9.19
C ALA A 187 18.07 -5.50 10.69
N ALA A 188 16.91 -6.05 11.08
CA ALA A 188 16.50 -6.12 12.49
C ALA A 188 17.45 -6.97 13.36
N LYS A 189 18.15 -7.94 12.78
CA LYS A 189 19.15 -8.79 13.47
C LYS A 189 20.46 -8.06 13.78
N ILE A 190 20.69 -6.88 13.20
CA ILE A 190 21.91 -6.10 13.41
C ILE A 190 21.87 -5.45 14.80
N SER A 191 22.87 -5.76 15.62
CA SER A 191 22.99 -5.22 16.99
C SER A 191 23.36 -3.73 17.00
N ASP A 192 24.25 -3.31 16.11
CA ASP A 192 24.72 -1.93 15.98
C ASP A 192 23.60 -1.02 15.47
N PRO A 193 23.18 0.02 16.22
CA PRO A 193 22.03 0.86 15.87
C PRO A 193 22.18 1.59 14.53
N ASP A 194 23.37 2.13 14.24
CA ASP A 194 23.61 2.94 13.04
C ASP A 194 23.61 2.06 11.79
N LYS A 195 24.31 0.91 11.83
CA LYS A 195 24.28 -0.08 10.75
C LYS A 195 22.90 -0.69 10.56
N ARG A 196 22.12 -0.88 11.64
CA ARG A 196 20.73 -1.33 11.54
C ARG A 196 19.88 -0.31 10.80
N LEU A 197 20.04 0.98 11.11
CA LEU A 197 19.30 2.04 10.44
C LEU A 197 19.66 2.13 8.95
N GLU A 198 20.95 2.08 8.61
CA GLU A 198 21.43 2.03 7.23
C GLU A 198 20.86 0.81 6.48
N ALA A 199 20.86 -0.37 7.10
CA ALA A 199 20.28 -1.57 6.49
C ALA A 199 18.76 -1.46 6.27
N HIS A 200 18.02 -0.82 7.18
CA HIS A 200 16.60 -0.52 6.97
C HIS A 200 16.38 0.45 5.82
N HIS A 201 17.21 1.47 5.68
CA HIS A 201 17.15 2.39 4.55
C HIS A 201 17.37 1.67 3.21
N GLU A 202 18.33 0.74 3.14
CA GLU A 202 18.52 -0.08 1.93
C GLU A 202 17.34 -1.02 1.67
N ALA A 203 16.71 -1.58 2.72
CA ALA A 203 15.52 -2.41 2.56
C ALA A 203 14.32 -1.61 2.03
N LEU A 204 14.15 -0.35 2.43
CA LEU A 204 13.08 0.53 1.93
C LEU A 204 13.17 0.76 0.42
N LYS A 205 14.38 0.84 -0.15
CA LYS A 205 14.60 1.00 -1.60
C LYS A 205 14.10 -0.17 -2.44
N LEU A 206 13.89 -1.34 -1.83
CA LEU A 206 13.35 -2.52 -2.51
C LEU A 206 11.82 -2.52 -2.60
N LEU A 207 11.14 -1.63 -1.87
CA LEU A 207 9.70 -1.53 -1.94
C LEU A 207 9.25 -0.87 -3.25
N PRO A 208 8.16 -1.36 -3.87
CA PRO A 208 7.48 -0.63 -4.92
C PRO A 208 7.11 0.80 -4.49
N PRO A 209 7.07 1.78 -5.40
CA PRO A 209 6.77 3.18 -5.06
C PRO A 209 5.48 3.37 -4.26
N ALA A 210 4.40 2.67 -4.65
CA ALA A 210 3.11 2.74 -3.95
C ALA A 210 3.21 2.20 -2.51
N HIS A 211 4.00 1.14 -2.29
CA HIS A 211 4.23 0.56 -0.97
C HIS A 211 5.11 1.49 -0.11
N CYS A 212 6.19 2.03 -0.68
CA CYS A 212 7.09 2.93 0.03
C CYS A 212 6.38 4.22 0.47
N GLU A 213 5.64 4.89 -0.43
CA GLU A 213 4.92 6.13 -0.12
C GLU A 213 3.79 5.89 0.91
N THR A 214 3.09 4.77 0.80
CA THR A 214 2.04 4.40 1.78
C THR A 214 2.65 4.09 3.15
N LEU A 215 3.78 3.38 3.19
CA LEU A 215 4.51 3.08 4.42
C LEU A 215 5.04 4.34 5.07
N ARG A 216 5.66 5.24 4.30
CA ARG A 216 6.13 6.55 4.78
C ARG A 216 5.03 7.32 5.47
N TYR A 217 3.88 7.48 4.80
CA TYR A 217 2.76 8.23 5.35
C TYR A 217 2.20 7.60 6.64
N LEU A 218 2.13 6.26 6.69
CA LEU A 218 1.74 5.53 7.90
C LEU A 218 2.76 5.75 9.03
N MET A 219 4.07 5.65 8.77
CA MET A 219 5.10 5.84 9.79
C MET A 219 5.06 7.28 10.34
N ALA A 220 4.83 8.28 9.48
CA ALA A 220 4.68 9.67 9.90
C ALA A 220 3.47 9.86 10.83
N HIS A 221 2.34 9.20 10.52
CA HIS A 221 1.17 9.17 11.39
C HIS A 221 1.47 8.51 12.74
N LEU A 222 2.08 7.32 12.73
CA LEU A 222 2.41 6.60 13.96
C LEU A 222 3.43 7.36 14.81
N LYS A 223 4.35 8.12 14.19
CA LYS A 223 5.25 9.07 14.88
C LYS A 223 4.46 10.12 15.67
N ARG A 224 3.41 10.70 15.07
CA ARG A 224 2.51 11.65 15.76
C ARG A 224 1.72 10.99 16.90
N VAL A 225 1.32 9.73 16.74
CA VAL A 225 0.67 8.97 17.82
C VAL A 225 1.60 8.82 19.03
N ILE A 226 2.87 8.41 18.83
CA ILE A 226 3.79 8.23 19.96
C ILE A 226 4.19 9.54 20.63
N GLN A 227 4.07 10.68 19.96
CA GLN A 227 4.26 12.00 20.58
C GLN A 227 3.18 12.32 21.63
N ASN A 228 2.05 11.61 21.60
CA ASN A 228 0.94 11.73 22.54
C ASN A 228 0.88 10.55 23.54
N GLU A 229 2.00 9.83 23.74
CA GLU A 229 2.09 8.66 24.64
C GLU A 229 1.58 8.95 26.06
N LYS A 230 1.70 10.18 26.54
CA LYS A 230 1.22 10.57 27.88
C LYS A 230 -0.29 10.39 28.05
N ASP A 231 -1.05 10.57 26.97
CA ASP A 231 -2.51 10.45 26.98
C ASP A 231 -2.96 9.09 26.46
N ASN A 232 -2.42 8.67 25.30
CA ASN A 232 -2.86 7.44 24.64
C ASN A 232 -2.17 6.16 25.14
N LEU A 233 -1.08 6.27 25.91
CA LEU A 233 -0.28 5.15 26.43
C LEU A 233 0.34 4.23 25.36
N MET A 234 0.53 4.74 24.14
CA MET A 234 1.07 4.00 22.99
C MET A 234 2.43 4.55 22.57
N ASN A 235 3.50 3.83 22.92
CA ASN A 235 4.84 4.02 22.34
C ASN A 235 5.06 3.19 21.07
N ALA A 236 6.24 3.37 20.46
CA ALA A 236 6.66 2.66 19.26
C ALA A 236 6.75 1.14 19.46
N GLU A 237 7.08 0.65 20.66
CA GLU A 237 7.13 -0.79 20.95
C GLU A 237 5.70 -1.38 20.95
N ASN A 238 4.77 -0.72 21.65
CA ASN A 238 3.36 -1.09 21.70
C ASN A 238 2.74 -1.08 20.29
N LEU A 239 3.02 -0.06 19.49
CA LEU A 239 2.56 0.00 18.09
C LEU A 239 3.26 -1.04 17.21
N GLY A 240 4.53 -1.36 17.47
CA GLY A 240 5.26 -2.43 16.80
C GLY A 240 4.60 -3.80 17.00
N ILE A 241 4.08 -4.08 18.20
CA ILE A 241 3.29 -5.30 18.49
C ILE A 241 2.06 -5.40 17.59
N VAL A 242 1.36 -4.29 17.38
CA VAL A 242 0.12 -4.24 16.58
C VAL A 242 0.43 -4.30 15.08
N PHE A 243 1.36 -3.48 14.60
CA PHE A 243 1.60 -3.29 13.18
C PHE A 243 2.63 -4.25 12.59
N GLY A 244 3.53 -4.84 13.37
CA GLY A 244 4.46 -5.87 12.90
C GLY A 244 3.79 -6.98 12.08
N PRO A 245 2.84 -7.75 12.66
CA PRO A 245 2.12 -8.79 11.92
C PRO A 245 1.06 -8.25 10.94
N THR A 246 0.72 -6.96 11.01
CA THR A 246 -0.25 -6.34 10.10
C THR A 246 0.41 -5.93 8.78
N LEU A 247 1.64 -5.43 8.84
CA LEU A 247 2.37 -4.88 7.69
C LEU A 247 3.27 -5.90 7.00
N MET A 248 3.61 -7.00 7.68
CA MET A 248 4.47 -8.06 7.20
C MET A 248 3.79 -9.42 7.32
N ARG A 249 4.13 -10.33 6.41
CA ARG A 249 3.73 -11.73 6.48
C ARG A 249 4.96 -12.58 6.21
N ALA A 250 5.29 -13.45 7.16
CA ALA A 250 6.34 -14.43 6.94
C ALA A 250 5.91 -15.35 5.78
N PRO A 251 6.80 -15.64 4.80
CA PRO A 251 6.58 -16.77 3.89
C PRO A 251 6.52 -18.06 4.71
N ASP A 252 5.91 -19.14 4.20
CA ASP A 252 5.69 -20.37 4.98
C ASP A 252 7.00 -20.90 5.60
N LEU A 253 7.11 -20.78 6.93
CA LEU A 253 8.29 -21.14 7.73
C LEU A 253 7.90 -22.12 8.85
N ASP A 254 8.88 -22.85 9.36
CA ASP A 254 8.71 -23.68 10.55
C ASP A 254 8.40 -22.85 11.81
N ALA A 255 7.81 -23.49 12.82
CA ALA A 255 7.26 -22.80 13.99
C ALA A 255 8.29 -21.99 14.81
N MET A 256 9.56 -22.42 14.89
CA MET A 256 10.59 -21.69 15.64
C MET A 256 11.06 -20.45 14.89
N THR A 257 11.23 -20.58 13.58
CA THR A 257 11.56 -19.43 12.72
C THR A 257 10.42 -18.40 12.75
N ALA A 258 9.17 -18.85 12.70
CA ALA A 258 8.00 -17.97 12.79
C ALA A 258 7.95 -17.16 14.12
N LEU A 259 8.31 -17.77 15.26
CA LEU A 259 8.33 -17.08 16.56
C LEU A 259 9.42 -15.99 16.63
N ASN A 260 10.62 -16.29 16.14
CA ASN A 260 11.70 -15.29 16.07
C ASN A 260 11.35 -14.16 15.11
N ASP A 261 10.72 -14.48 13.99
CA ASP A 261 10.27 -13.50 13.01
C ASP A 261 9.25 -12.53 13.59
N ILE A 262 8.31 -12.98 14.42
CA ILE A 262 7.36 -12.08 15.11
C ILE A 262 8.10 -11.03 15.94
N ARG A 263 9.16 -11.40 16.66
CA ARG A 263 9.96 -10.44 17.45
C ARG A 263 10.62 -9.41 16.55
N TYR A 264 11.25 -9.83 15.46
CA TYR A 264 11.94 -8.94 14.54
C TYR A 264 10.96 -8.05 13.75
N GLN A 265 9.79 -8.55 13.36
CA GLN A 265 8.73 -7.75 12.73
C GLN A 265 8.31 -6.56 13.61
N ARG A 266 8.16 -6.79 14.93
CA ARG A 266 7.85 -5.71 15.88
C ARG A 266 8.97 -4.68 15.94
N GLN A 267 10.22 -5.15 16.02
CA GLN A 267 11.41 -4.29 16.06
C GLN A 267 11.60 -3.48 14.77
N VAL A 268 11.29 -4.05 13.60
CA VAL A 268 11.29 -3.35 12.32
C VAL A 268 10.35 -2.15 12.42
N VAL A 269 9.08 -2.38 12.74
CA VAL A 269 8.09 -1.30 12.81
C VAL A 269 8.46 -0.27 13.87
N GLU A 270 8.91 -0.70 15.05
CA GLU A 270 9.40 0.21 16.09
C GLU A 270 10.53 1.12 15.58
N THR A 271 11.51 0.55 14.87
CA THR A 271 12.65 1.29 14.30
C THR A 271 12.20 2.27 13.23
N LEU A 272 11.27 1.87 12.36
CA LEU A 272 10.69 2.72 11.32
C LEU A 272 9.91 3.89 11.92
N ILE A 273 9.11 3.68 12.96
CA ILE A 273 8.38 4.75 13.66
C ILE A 273 9.35 5.71 14.34
N LYS A 274 10.36 5.18 15.06
CA LYS A 274 11.29 6.02 15.83
C LYS A 274 12.16 6.91 14.95
N ASN A 275 12.50 6.48 13.74
CA ASN A 275 13.46 7.15 12.85
C ASN A 275 12.83 7.55 11.51
N GLU A 276 11.51 7.76 11.49
CA GLU A 276 10.77 8.10 10.26
C GLU A 276 11.35 9.32 9.55
N ASP A 277 11.73 10.35 10.31
CA ASP A 277 12.29 11.61 9.84
C ASP A 277 13.64 11.51 9.14
N ILE A 278 14.36 10.40 9.34
CA ILE A 278 15.70 10.16 8.78
C ILE A 278 15.63 9.15 7.62
N LEU A 279 14.69 8.20 7.69
CA LEU A 279 14.61 7.08 6.76
C LEU A 279 13.87 7.38 5.46
N PHE A 280 12.98 8.38 5.45
CA PHE A 280 12.06 8.63 4.34
C PHE A 280 12.16 10.05 3.78
#